data_AF-A0A4S0IMC1-F1
#
_entry.id   AF-A0A4S0IMC1-F1
#
_cell.length_a   1.000
_cell.length_b   1.000
_cell.length_c   1.000
_cell.angle_alpha   90.00
_cell.angle_beta   90.00
_cell.angle_gamma   90.00
#
_symmetry.space_group_name_H-M   'P 1'
#
loop_
_entity.id
_entity.type
_entity.pdbx_description
1 polymer ?
#
loop_
_entity_poly.entity_id
_entity_poly.type
_entity_poly.pdbx_seq_one_letter_code
_entity_poly.pdbx_strand_id
1 'polypeptide(L)'
;VGEAMASGDQERLCGLAVLDLDDFKSVNDTLGHPVGDGLIYAVAERLAAIAGPGITVSRFGGDEFMVFFDRVEDESHLSTLLDEIFADLQGEVDVAGHGLRIQTSGGAVLSKVKDTDA
;
A
#
# COMPACT_ATOMS: atom_id res chain seq x y z
N VAL A 1 -20.23 6.36 -5.23
CA VAL A 1 -20.21 5.59 -3.96
C VAL A 1 -21.39 4.63 -3.84
N GLY A 2 -22.63 5.03 -4.16
CA GLY A 2 -23.81 4.15 -4.08
C GLY A 2 -23.86 2.97 -5.08
N GLU A 3 -23.21 3.07 -6.24
CA GLU A 3 -23.20 1.97 -7.24
C GLU A 3 -22.24 0.82 -6.89
N ALA A 4 -21.25 1.03 -6.02
CA ALA A 4 -20.32 -0.01 -5.60
C ALA A 4 -20.87 -0.91 -4.47
N MET A 5 -21.98 -0.50 -3.84
CA MET A 5 -22.43 -1.12 -2.57
C MET A 5 -23.60 -2.10 -2.72
N ALA A 6 -24.22 -2.24 -3.91
CA ALA A 6 -25.53 -2.91 -4.01
C ALA A 6 -25.61 -4.14 -4.95
N SER A 7 -24.50 -4.67 -5.48
CA SER A 7 -24.57 -5.85 -6.39
C SER A 7 -23.35 -6.79 -6.36
N GLY A 8 -22.48 -6.67 -5.36
CA GLY A 8 -21.26 -7.48 -5.27
C GLY A 8 -21.52 -8.94 -4.87
N ASP A 9 -20.74 -9.84 -5.47
CA ASP A 9 -20.56 -11.23 -5.04
C ASP A 9 -20.22 -11.30 -3.53
N GLN A 10 -21.18 -11.73 -2.71
CA GLN A 10 -21.03 -11.81 -1.24
C GLN A 10 -20.08 -12.93 -0.79
N GLU A 11 -19.70 -13.85 -1.68
CA GLU A 11 -18.69 -14.86 -1.37
C GLU A 11 -17.27 -14.41 -1.76
N ARG A 12 -17.13 -13.21 -2.34
CA ARG A 12 -15.83 -12.64 -2.68
C ARG A 12 -15.02 -12.36 -1.42
N LEU A 13 -13.74 -12.73 -1.47
CA LEU A 13 -12.74 -12.31 -0.51
C LEU A 13 -12.06 -11.03 -0.97
N CYS A 14 -11.87 -10.09 -0.04
CA CYS A 14 -11.11 -8.86 -0.21
C CYS A 14 -9.89 -8.89 0.69
N GLY A 15 -8.81 -8.29 0.22
CA GLY A 15 -7.61 -8.03 1.01
C GLY A 15 -7.52 -6.56 1.39
N LEU A 16 -7.02 -6.27 2.58
CA LEU A 16 -6.57 -4.92 2.93
C LEU A 16 -5.18 -5.02 3.56
N ALA A 17 -4.22 -4.32 2.98
CA ALA A 17 -2.87 -4.19 3.49
C ALA A 17 -2.60 -2.76 3.97
N VAL A 18 -1.85 -2.64 5.06
CA VAL A 18 -1.31 -1.37 5.55
C VAL A 18 0.20 -1.49 5.54
N LEU A 19 0.86 -0.52 4.93
CA LEU A 19 2.30 -0.43 4.74
C LEU A 19 2.79 0.85 5.42
N ASP A 20 3.94 0.77 6.09
CA ASP A 20 4.61 1.90 6.75
C ASP A 20 6.06 1.99 6.26
N LEU A 21 6.63 3.20 6.25
CA LEU A 21 8.03 3.43 5.88
C LEU A 21 8.92 3.27 7.10
N ASP A 22 9.81 2.28 7.08
CA ASP A 22 10.71 2.03 8.20
C ASP A 22 11.67 3.22 8.39
N ASP A 23 11.87 3.64 9.64
CA ASP A 23 12.77 4.73 10.03
C ASP A 23 12.50 6.09 9.33
N PHE A 24 11.29 6.33 8.82
CA PHE A 24 10.94 7.56 8.10
C PHE A 24 11.17 8.83 8.93
N LYS A 25 10.85 8.78 10.22
CA LYS A 25 11.16 9.89 11.15
C LYS A 25 12.66 10.21 11.20
N SER A 26 13.52 9.19 11.18
CA SER A 26 14.98 9.36 11.19
C SER A 26 15.46 10.06 9.91
N VAL A 27 14.84 9.76 8.76
CA VAL A 27 15.10 10.48 7.49
C VAL A 27 14.75 11.96 7.64
N ASN A 28 13.55 12.28 8.15
CA ASN A 28 13.13 13.66 8.37
C ASN A 28 14.03 14.41 9.36
N ASP A 29 14.38 13.78 10.47
CA ASP A 29 15.19 14.39 11.52
C ASP A 29 16.64 14.63 11.05
N THR A 30 17.16 13.79 10.13
CA THR A 30 18.55 13.85 9.65
C THR A 30 18.72 14.69 8.39
N LEU A 31 17.81 14.54 7.41
CA LEU A 31 17.92 15.12 6.07
C LEU A 31 16.87 16.20 5.80
N GLY A 32 15.93 16.39 6.72
CA GLY A 32 14.87 17.38 6.65
C GLY A 32 13.61 16.89 5.93
N HIS A 33 12.49 17.52 6.27
CA HIS A 33 11.17 17.23 5.70
C HIS A 33 11.11 17.21 4.16
N PRO A 34 11.80 18.09 3.40
CA PRO A 34 11.77 18.02 1.94
C PRO A 34 12.30 16.70 1.37
N VAL A 35 13.28 16.08 2.04
CA VAL A 35 13.82 14.78 1.63
C VAL A 35 12.85 13.65 2.00
N GLY A 36 12.20 13.73 3.17
CA GLY A 36 11.13 12.79 3.51
C GLY A 36 9.94 12.87 2.57
N ASP A 37 9.51 14.07 2.19
CA ASP A 37 8.42 14.26 1.21
C ASP A 37 8.76 13.63 -0.15
N GLY A 38 10.01 13.75 -0.58
CA GLY A 38 10.48 13.10 -1.80
C GLY A 38 10.54 11.57 -1.69
N LEU A 39 10.88 11.02 -0.52
CA LEU A 39 10.81 9.58 -0.27
C LEU A 39 9.37 9.06 -0.32
N ILE A 40 8.42 9.79 0.28
CA ILE A 40 6.99 9.48 0.19
C ILE A 40 6.53 9.51 -1.28
N TYR A 41 6.95 10.51 -2.03
CA TYR A 41 6.61 10.62 -3.46
C TYR A 41 7.12 9.42 -4.26
N ALA A 42 8.37 9.01 -4.04
CA ALA A 42 8.96 7.86 -4.70
C ALA A 42 8.21 6.55 -4.40
N VAL A 43 7.81 6.35 -3.14
CA VAL A 43 7.01 5.18 -2.72
C VAL A 43 5.62 5.25 -3.37
N ALA A 44 5.00 6.43 -3.37
CA ALA A 44 3.69 6.63 -3.99
C ALA A 44 3.72 6.36 -5.51
N GLU A 45 4.78 6.74 -6.23
CA GLU A 45 4.93 6.40 -7.65
C GLU A 45 5.03 4.88 -7.87
N ARG A 46 5.81 4.18 -7.05
CA ARG A 46 5.93 2.71 -7.14
C ARG A 46 4.60 2.03 -6.85
N LEU A 47 3.89 2.46 -5.80
CA LEU A 47 2.57 1.93 -5.49
C LEU A 47 1.50 2.35 -6.52
N ALA A 48 1.66 3.49 -7.19
CA ALA A 48 0.74 3.86 -8.27
C ALA A 48 0.89 2.94 -9.50
N ALA A 49 2.09 2.39 -9.73
CA ALA A 49 2.34 1.47 -10.84
C ALA A 49 1.65 0.10 -10.67
N ILE A 50 1.43 -0.34 -9.42
CA ILE A 50 0.68 -1.58 -9.12
C ILE A 50 -0.84 -1.35 -9.08
N ALA A 51 -1.29 -0.09 -8.98
CA ALA A 51 -2.70 0.24 -8.92
C ALA A 51 -3.37 -0.08 -10.26
N GLY A 52 -4.60 -0.61 -10.19
CA GLY A 52 -5.28 -1.09 -11.38
C GLY A 52 -6.67 -1.64 -11.10
N PRO A 53 -7.30 -2.31 -12.08
CA PRO A 53 -8.59 -2.95 -11.88
C PRO A 53 -8.54 -3.90 -10.67
N GLY A 54 -9.31 -3.60 -9.63
CA GLY A 54 -9.37 -4.42 -8.41
C GLY A 54 -8.25 -4.17 -7.40
N ILE A 55 -7.31 -3.25 -7.66
CA ILE A 55 -6.27 -2.83 -6.69
C ILE A 55 -6.35 -1.32 -6.52
N THR A 56 -6.67 -0.88 -5.31
CA THR A 56 -6.73 0.54 -4.94
C THR A 56 -5.62 0.86 -3.94
N VAL A 57 -4.85 1.90 -4.23
CA VAL A 57 -3.82 2.41 -3.32
C VAL A 57 -4.25 3.76 -2.79
N SER A 58 -4.02 4.00 -1.49
CA SER A 58 -4.20 5.31 -0.88
C SER A 58 -3.14 5.58 0.16
N ARG A 59 -2.74 6.83 0.34
CA ARG A 59 -1.98 7.27 1.52
C ARG A 59 -2.97 7.56 2.64
N PHE A 60 -2.82 6.89 3.78
CA PHE A 60 -3.72 7.03 4.93
C PHE A 60 -3.17 8.00 5.99
N GLY A 61 -1.87 7.93 6.24
CA GLY A 61 -1.18 8.70 7.26
C GLY A 61 -0.04 9.54 6.71
N GLY A 62 0.93 9.84 7.58
CA GLY A 62 2.16 10.53 7.21
C GLY A 62 2.97 9.70 6.22
N ASP A 63 3.45 8.56 6.67
CA ASP A 63 4.25 7.55 5.97
C ASP A 63 3.45 6.27 5.64
N GLU A 64 2.22 6.17 6.15
CA GLU A 64 1.38 5.00 6.00
C GLU A 64 0.61 4.99 4.67
N PHE A 65 0.68 3.85 3.96
CA PHE A 65 -0.08 3.55 2.76
C PHE A 65 -1.01 2.36 2.98
N MET A 66 -2.15 2.37 2.30
CA MET A 66 -3.12 1.28 2.28
C MET A 66 -3.27 0.75 0.86
N VAL A 67 -3.30 -0.58 0.74
CA VAL A 67 -3.59 -1.27 -0.53
C VAL A 67 -4.82 -2.15 -0.32
N PHE A 68 -5.88 -1.85 -1.05
CA PHE A 68 -7.11 -2.62 -1.06
C PHE A 68 -7.18 -3.50 -2.30
N PHE A 69 -7.42 -4.78 -2.08
CA PHE A 69 -7.62 -5.79 -3.12
C PHE A 69 -9.08 -6.17 -3.15
N ASP A 70 -9.76 -5.84 -4.24
CA ASP A 70 -11.17 -6.15 -4.42
C ASP A 70 -11.36 -7.67 -4.46
N ARG A 71 -10.60 -8.40 -5.26
CA ARG A 71 -10.76 -9.87 -5.34
C ARG A 71 -9.47 -10.58 -5.04
N VAL A 72 -9.52 -11.41 -4.00
CA VAL A 72 -8.46 -12.34 -3.62
C VAL A 72 -9.04 -13.76 -3.61
N GLU A 73 -8.23 -14.76 -3.93
CA GLU A 73 -8.69 -16.16 -3.97
C GLU A 73 -8.62 -16.83 -2.59
N ASP A 74 -7.51 -16.61 -1.88
CA ASP A 74 -7.25 -17.10 -0.53
C ASP A 74 -6.06 -16.35 0.10
N GLU A 75 -5.65 -16.78 1.29
CA GLU A 75 -4.53 -16.20 2.04
C GLU A 75 -3.18 -16.33 1.31
N SER A 76 -2.98 -17.40 0.54
CA SER A 76 -1.74 -17.62 -0.22
C SER A 76 -1.64 -16.69 -1.42
N HIS A 77 -2.77 -16.46 -2.10
CA HIS A 77 -2.84 -15.45 -3.15
C HIS A 77 -2.57 -14.04 -2.58
N LEU A 78 -3.15 -13.68 -1.43
CA LEU A 78 -2.85 -12.40 -0.78
C LEU A 78 -1.36 -12.26 -0.46
N SER A 79 -0.76 -13.31 0.12
CA SER A 79 0.68 -13.33 0.42
C SER A 79 1.53 -13.09 -0.83
N THR A 80 1.18 -13.74 -1.93
CA THR A 80 1.92 -13.60 -3.21
C THR A 80 1.85 -12.15 -3.73
N LEU A 81 0.65 -11.55 -3.70
CA LEU A 81 0.48 -10.14 -4.10
C LEU A 81 1.30 -9.20 -3.22
N LEU A 82 1.36 -9.45 -1.91
CA LEU A 82 2.18 -8.65 -1.00
C LEU A 82 3.67 -8.81 -1.28
N ASP A 83 4.14 -10.03 -1.52
CA ASP A 83 5.54 -10.29 -1.85
C ASP A 83 5.96 -9.55 -3.13
N GLU A 84 5.10 -9.52 -4.15
CA GLU A 84 5.33 -8.73 -5.38
C GLU A 84 5.41 -7.23 -5.09
N ILE A 85 4.48 -6.69 -4.27
CA ILE A 85 4.50 -5.28 -3.88
C ILE A 85 5.77 -4.94 -3.11
N PHE A 86 6.15 -5.75 -2.12
CA PHE A 86 7.38 -5.52 -1.36
C PHE A 86 8.62 -5.62 -2.25
N ALA A 87 8.64 -6.51 -3.23
CA ALA A 87 9.73 -6.60 -4.20
C ALA A 87 9.83 -5.33 -5.08
N ASP A 88 8.70 -4.80 -5.55
CA ASP A 88 8.66 -3.58 -6.37
C ASP A 88 9.00 -2.31 -5.57
N LEU A 89 8.68 -2.29 -4.27
CA LEU A 89 9.06 -1.21 -3.36
C LEU A 89 10.56 -1.19 -3.05
N GLN A 90 11.25 -2.33 -3.13
CA GLN A 90 12.67 -2.40 -2.81
C GLN A 90 13.55 -1.64 -3.80
N GLY A 91 14.62 -1.04 -3.27
CA GLY A 91 15.67 -0.43 -4.06
C GLY A 91 16.08 0.94 -3.52
N GLU A 92 16.95 1.59 -4.26
CA GLU A 92 17.40 2.95 -3.95
C GLU A 92 16.63 3.97 -4.78
N VAL A 93 16.43 5.15 -4.21
CA VAL A 93 15.92 6.33 -4.88
C VAL A 93 16.84 7.50 -4.56
N ASP A 94 17.13 8.33 -5.57
CA ASP A 94 17.77 9.62 -5.33
C ASP A 94 16.70 10.66 -4.99
N VAL A 95 16.80 11.26 -3.82
CA VAL A 95 15.96 12.37 -3.41
C VAL A 95 16.86 13.56 -3.09
N ALA A 96 16.80 14.57 -3.95
CA ALA A 96 17.61 15.79 -3.82
C ALA A 96 19.13 15.51 -3.69
N GLY A 97 19.65 14.50 -4.41
CA GLY A 97 21.06 14.09 -4.36
C GLY A 97 21.42 13.16 -3.20
N HIS A 98 20.43 12.69 -2.43
CA HIS A 98 20.61 11.67 -1.40
C HIS A 98 20.10 10.32 -1.90
N GLY A 99 20.99 9.33 -1.99
CA GLY A 99 20.62 7.94 -2.22
C GLY A 99 19.97 7.35 -0.97
N LEU A 100 18.67 7.12 -1.02
CA LEU A 100 17.88 6.54 0.06
C LEU A 100 17.42 5.15 -0.34
N ARG A 101 17.56 4.19 0.57
CA ARG A 101 16.98 2.86 0.40
C ARG A 101 15.55 2.88 0.91
N ILE A 102 14.62 2.42 0.09
CA ILE A 102 13.24 2.23 0.53
C ILE A 102 13.18 0.95 1.36
N GLN A 103 12.69 1.08 2.58
CA GLN A 103 12.37 -0.01 3.49
C GLN A 103 10.94 0.17 3.98
N THR A 104 10.14 -0.87 3.87
CA THR A 104 8.73 -0.85 4.22
C THR A 104 8.38 -2.09 4.99
N SER A 105 7.60 -1.93 6.05
CA SER A 105 6.96 -3.04 6.75
C SER A 105 5.45 -2.91 6.62
N GLY A 106 4.72 -3.99 6.84
CA GLY A 106 3.28 -3.96 6.70
C GLY A 106 2.60 -5.25 7.11
N GLY A 107 1.28 -5.16 7.24
CA GLY A 107 0.42 -6.29 7.56
C GLY A 107 -0.83 -6.26 6.69
N ALA A 108 -1.45 -7.42 6.49
CA ALA A 108 -2.66 -7.53 5.72
C ALA A 108 -3.70 -8.42 6.39
N VAL A 109 -4.95 -8.17 6.05
CA VAL A 109 -6.10 -8.96 6.48
C VAL A 109 -6.91 -9.39 5.26
N LEU A 110 -7.41 -10.62 5.31
CA LEU A 110 -8.32 -11.18 4.34
C LEU A 110 -9.72 -11.27 4.96
N SER A 111 -10.74 -10.80 4.25
CA SER A 111 -12.12 -10.85 4.73
C SER A 111 -13.10 -11.17 3.61
N LYS A 112 -14.17 -11.89 3.94
CA LYS A 112 -15.31 -12.04 3.03
C LYS A 112 -16.14 -10.76 3.04
N VAL A 113 -16.63 -10.36 1.87
CA VAL A 113 -17.66 -9.31 1.78
C VAL A 113 -18.89 -9.80 2.56
N LYS A 114 -19.26 -9.09 3.62
CA LYS A 114 -20.52 -9.34 4.33
C LYS A 114 -21.47 -8.19 4.06
N ASP A 115 -22.77 -8.47 4.17
CA ASP A 115 -23.78 -7.41 4.11
C ASP A 115 -23.44 -6.32 5.13
N THR A 116 -23.66 -5.07 4.73
CA THR A 116 -23.52 -3.96 5.67
C THR A 116 -24.79 -3.99 6.51
N ASP A 117 -24.69 -4.32 7.80
CA ASP A 117 -25.80 -4.06 8.72
C ASP A 117 -26.04 -2.54 8.68
N ALA A 118 -27.09 -2.15 7.95
CA ALA A 118 -27.53 -0.76 7.80
C ALA A 118 -28.29 -0.28 9.05
#